data_AF-A0A3D2RMG9-F1
#
_entry.id   AF-A0A3D2RMG9-F1
#
_cell.length_a   1.000
_cell.length_b   1.000
_cell.length_c   1.000
_cell.angle_alpha   90.00
_cell.angle_beta   90.00
_cell.angle_gamma   90.00
#
_symmetry.space_group_name_H-M   'P 1'
#
loop_
_entity.id
_entity.type
_entity.pdbx_description
1 polymer ?
#
loop_
_entity_poly.entity_id
_entity_poly.type
_entity_poly.pdbx_seq_one_letter_code
_entity_poly.pdbx_strand_id
1 'polypeptide(L)'
;MAISVGDQAPDFTLKRKAGDLIDVTLSSYKGNKNVVLLFVPLAYSGPCTEELCSVSGGLSDYEGLDAEVIAISVDSPFAQEAWAKDSNINVPLVSDFNKEVCQAYGCMHDELLGFKGV
;
A
#
# COMPACT_ATOMS: atom_id res chain seq x y z
N MET A 1 13.51 2.99 12.15
CA MET A 1 13.93 1.63 12.52
C MET A 1 12.95 0.69 11.87
N ALA A 2 13.43 -0.37 11.22
CA ALA A 2 12.53 -1.38 10.67
C ALA A 2 11.79 -2.10 11.82
N ILE A 3 10.52 -2.43 11.59
CA ILE A 3 9.71 -3.20 12.53
C ILE A 3 10.23 -4.64 12.65
N SER A 4 10.03 -5.28 13.81
CA SER A 4 10.40 -6.67 14.08
C SER A 4 9.17 -7.58 14.21
N VAL A 5 9.37 -8.89 14.03
CA VAL A 5 8.29 -9.87 14.25
C VAL A 5 7.82 -9.80 15.70
N GLY A 6 6.51 -9.62 15.89
CA GLY A 6 5.88 -9.48 17.20
C GLY A 6 5.69 -8.03 17.64
N ASP A 7 6.26 -7.06 16.94
CA ASP A 7 5.98 -5.64 17.20
C ASP A 7 4.53 -5.32 16.87
N GLN A 8 3.95 -4.39 17.64
CA GLN A 8 2.68 -3.79 17.25
C GLN A 8 2.90 -2.96 15.98
N ALA A 9 2.18 -3.31 14.92
CA ALA A 9 2.20 -2.56 13.66
C ALA A 9 1.87 -1.07 13.91
N PRO A 10 2.71 -0.11 13.44
CA PRO A 10 2.41 1.31 13.53
C PRO A 10 1.06 1.64 12.88
N ASP A 11 0.16 2.28 13.64
CA ASP A 11 -1.15 2.65 13.12
C ASP A 11 -1.04 3.82 12.14
N PHE A 12 -1.99 3.91 11.22
CA PHE A 12 -2.08 5.00 10.25
C PHE A 12 -3.53 5.27 9.86
N THR A 13 -3.77 6.50 9.39
CA THR A 13 -4.95 6.84 8.59
C THR A 13 -4.46 7.49 7.31
N LEU A 14 -4.63 6.81 6.17
CA LEU A 14 -4.16 7.28 4.87
C LEU A 14 -5.32 7.52 3.91
N LYS A 15 -5.09 8.39 2.93
CA LYS A 15 -6.08 8.71 1.90
C LYS A 15 -6.05 7.68 0.77
N ARG A 16 -7.22 7.17 0.40
CA ARG A 16 -7.46 6.40 -0.82
C ARG A 16 -8.44 7.15 -1.71
N LYS A 17 -8.24 7.08 -3.03
CA LYS A 17 -9.24 7.55 -3.99
C LYS A 17 -9.85 6.37 -4.72
N ALA A 18 -11.16 6.21 -4.59
CA ALA A 18 -11.95 5.18 -5.26
C ALA A 18 -13.30 5.79 -5.65
N GLY A 19 -13.29 6.66 -6.67
CA GLY A 19 -14.33 7.67 -6.84
C GLY A 19 -14.07 8.85 -5.91
N ASP A 20 -14.63 8.82 -4.71
CA ASP A 20 -14.38 9.84 -3.69
C ASP A 20 -13.05 9.62 -2.95
N LEU A 21 -12.58 10.67 -2.28
CA LEU A 21 -11.42 10.61 -1.41
C LEU A 21 -11.86 10.15 -0.01
N ILE A 22 -11.38 8.99 0.42
CA ILE A 22 -11.75 8.33 1.67
C ILE A 22 -10.54 8.07 2.56
N ASP A 23 -10.79 7.91 3.86
CA ASP A 23 -9.78 7.51 4.84
C ASP A 23 -9.77 6.00 5.04
N VAL A 24 -8.57 5.43 5.12
CA VAL A 24 -8.31 4.03 5.46
C VAL A 24 -7.45 3.99 6.71
N THR A 25 -7.99 3.44 7.79
CA THR A 25 -7.32 3.35 9.09
C THR A 25 -6.94 1.90 9.40
N LEU A 26 -5.66 1.63 9.67
CA LEU A 26 -5.18 0.26 9.91
C LEU A 26 -5.83 -0.38 11.15
N SER A 27 -5.96 0.37 12.24
CA SER A 27 -6.58 -0.14 13.47
C SER A 27 -8.06 -0.55 13.30
N SER A 28 -8.75 -0.11 12.24
CA SER A 28 -10.12 -0.55 11.96
C SER A 28 -10.24 -2.05 11.60
N TYR A 29 -9.15 -2.64 11.11
CA TYR A 29 -9.07 -4.07 10.78
C TYR A 29 -8.76 -4.95 12.00
N LYS A 30 -8.22 -4.37 13.08
CA LYS A 30 -7.73 -5.10 14.25
C LYS A 30 -8.87 -5.90 14.90
N GLY A 31 -8.66 -7.22 15.03
CA GLY A 31 -9.65 -8.13 15.62
C GLY A 31 -10.76 -8.58 14.66
N ASN A 32 -10.77 -8.08 13.42
CA ASN A 32 -11.75 -8.44 12.40
C ASN A 32 -11.13 -9.19 11.22
N LYS A 33 -9.92 -8.81 10.79
CA LYS A 33 -9.18 -9.44 9.68
C LYS A 33 -7.67 -9.34 9.90
N ASN A 34 -6.92 -10.25 9.28
CA ASN A 34 -5.48 -10.08 9.05
C ASN A 34 -5.26 -9.02 7.96
N VAL A 35 -4.11 -8.34 7.97
CA VAL A 35 -3.77 -7.34 6.96
C VAL A 35 -2.37 -7.60 6.41
N VAL A 36 -2.26 -7.64 5.08
CA VAL A 36 -1.00 -7.67 4.35
C VAL A 36 -0.76 -6.28 3.77
N LEU A 37 0.34 -5.64 4.17
CA LEU A 37 0.76 -4.35 3.63
C LEU A 37 1.82 -4.56 2.54
N LEU A 38 1.58 -4.00 1.35
CA LEU A 38 2.51 -4.00 0.23
C LEU A 38 3.05 -2.59 0.02
N PHE A 39 4.33 -2.36 0.30
CA PHE A 39 4.97 -1.07 0.06
C PHE A 39 5.51 -1.02 -1.37
N VAL A 40 5.08 -0.02 -2.13
CA VAL A 40 5.35 0.11 -3.56
C VAL A 40 6.10 1.43 -3.78
N PRO A 41 7.33 1.41 -4.32
CA PRO A 41 8.12 2.62 -4.47
C PRO A 41 7.53 3.65 -5.44
N LEU A 42 7.04 3.21 -6.60
CA LEU A 42 6.63 4.10 -7.69
C LEU A 42 5.48 3.51 -8.51
N ALA A 43 4.36 4.23 -8.56
CA ALA A 43 3.27 3.99 -9.50
C ALA A 43 3.77 4.09 -10.96
N TYR A 44 3.12 3.37 -11.88
CA TYR A 44 3.49 3.31 -13.29
C TYR A 44 4.92 2.79 -13.59
N SER A 45 5.57 2.12 -12.64
CA SER A 45 6.79 1.37 -12.90
C SER A 45 6.49 -0.09 -13.26
N GLY A 46 7.27 -0.67 -14.16
CA GLY A 46 7.05 -2.03 -14.69
C GLY A 46 6.96 -3.10 -13.59
N PRO A 47 8.01 -3.29 -12.76
CA PRO A 47 7.99 -4.30 -11.71
C PRO A 47 6.84 -4.16 -10.72
N CYS A 48 6.59 -2.93 -10.24
CA CYS A 48 5.49 -2.68 -9.30
C CYS A 48 4.13 -2.98 -9.91
N THR A 49 3.95 -2.71 -11.21
CA THR A 49 2.70 -3.00 -11.93
C THR A 49 2.52 -4.50 -12.07
N GLU A 50 3.56 -5.23 -12.46
CA GLU A 50 3.53 -6.69 -12.57
C GLU A 50 3.19 -7.37 -11.23
N GLU A 51 3.83 -6.92 -10.15
CA GLU A 51 3.57 -7.43 -8.80
C GLU A 51 2.12 -7.19 -8.36
N LEU A 52 1.62 -5.95 -8.46
CA LEU A 52 0.25 -5.65 -8.04
C LEU A 52 -0.80 -6.32 -8.92
N CYS A 53 -0.56 -6.49 -10.21
CA CYS A 53 -1.44 -7.27 -11.09
C CYS A 53 -1.45 -8.76 -10.70
N SER A 54 -0.30 -9.34 -10.36
CA SER A 54 -0.22 -10.71 -9.87
C SER A 54 -1.00 -10.89 -8.56
N VAL A 55 -0.82 -9.97 -7.61
CA VAL A 55 -1.57 -9.99 -6.34
C VAL A 55 -3.07 -9.81 -6.59
N SER A 56 -3.45 -8.91 -7.51
CA SER A 56 -4.85 -8.69 -7.90
C SER A 56 -5.51 -9.98 -8.40
N GLY A 57 -4.77 -10.83 -9.13
CA GLY A 57 -5.26 -12.13 -9.60
C GLY A 57 -5.36 -13.20 -8.51
N GLY A 58 -4.66 -13.03 -7.39
CA GLY A 58 -4.63 -13.97 -6.26
C GLY A 58 -5.43 -13.54 -5.03
N LEU A 59 -6.21 -12.46 -5.10
CA LEU A 59 -6.93 -11.92 -3.94
C LEU A 59 -7.83 -12.94 -3.23
N SER A 60 -8.42 -13.90 -3.96
CA SER A 60 -9.23 -14.97 -3.37
C SER A 60 -8.47 -15.86 -2.38
N ASP A 61 -7.16 -16.04 -2.60
CA ASP A 61 -6.33 -16.85 -1.72
C ASP A 61 -6.08 -16.13 -0.39
N TYR A 62 -5.91 -14.80 -0.42
CA TYR A 62 -5.81 -13.97 0.78
C TYR A 62 -7.15 -13.92 1.53
N GLU A 63 -8.27 -13.78 0.81
CA GLU A 63 -9.61 -13.85 1.40
C GLU A 63 -9.84 -15.19 2.11
N GLY A 64 -9.39 -16.30 1.52
CA GLY A 64 -9.44 -17.64 2.14
C GLY A 64 -8.62 -17.77 3.44
N LEU A 65 -7.66 -16.86 3.66
CA LEU A 65 -6.84 -16.75 4.88
C LEU A 65 -7.35 -15.67 5.85
N ASP A 66 -8.55 -15.14 5.62
CA ASP A 66 -9.11 -14.01 6.38
C ASP A 66 -8.18 -12.80 6.39
N ALA A 67 -7.55 -12.52 5.25
CA ALA A 67 -6.59 -11.44 5.07
C ALA A 67 -7.06 -10.42 4.03
N GLU A 68 -6.91 -9.15 4.35
CA GLU A 68 -7.06 -8.03 3.43
C GLU A 68 -5.67 -7.57 2.94
N VAL A 69 -5.52 -7.33 1.63
CA VAL A 69 -4.28 -6.78 1.08
C VAL A 69 -4.44 -5.29 0.83
N ILE A 70 -3.48 -4.47 1.27
CA ILE A 70 -3.45 -3.02 1.05
C ILE A 70 -2.08 -2.65 0.50
N ALA A 71 -2.04 -1.96 -0.62
CA ALA A 71 -0.82 -1.40 -1.19
C ALA A 71 -0.65 0.07 -0.78
N ILE A 72 0.58 0.45 -0.44
CA ILE A 72 0.97 1.78 0.05
C ILE A 72 2.06 2.32 -0.88
N SER A 73 1.88 3.55 -1.36
CA SER A 73 2.92 4.30 -2.07
C SER A 73 2.92 5.76 -1.61
N VAL A 74 4.06 6.43 -1.78
CA VAL A 74 4.22 7.88 -1.56
C VAL A 74 3.63 8.73 -2.71
N ASP A 75 3.13 8.09 -3.77
CA ASP A 75 2.41 8.75 -4.85
C ASP A 75 1.07 9.33 -4.38
N SER A 76 0.58 10.39 -5.01
CA SER A 76 -0.72 10.99 -4.67
C SER A 76 -1.88 10.00 -4.85
N PRO A 77 -2.99 10.12 -4.08
CA PRO A 77 -4.10 9.18 -4.19
C PRO A 77 -4.78 9.26 -5.58
N PHE A 78 -4.66 10.40 -6.27
CA PHE A 78 -5.15 10.59 -7.64
C PHE A 78 -4.34 9.80 -8.67
N ALA A 79 -3.00 9.84 -8.55
CA ALA A 79 -2.11 9.07 -9.41
C ALA A 79 -2.28 7.57 -9.19
N GLN A 80 -2.42 7.14 -7.94
CA GLN A 80 -2.66 5.74 -7.60
C GLN A 80 -4.01 5.22 -8.15
N GLU A 81 -5.08 6.01 -8.09
CA GLU A 81 -6.37 5.62 -8.70
C GLU A 81 -6.28 5.51 -10.23
N ALA A 82 -5.61 6.46 -10.88
CA ALA A 82 -5.40 6.40 -12.33
C ALA A 82 -4.59 5.16 -12.72
N TRP A 83 -3.50 4.89 -12.00
CA TRP A 83 -2.65 3.72 -12.23
C TRP A 83 -3.42 2.41 -12.08
N ALA A 84 -4.24 2.30 -11.03
CA ALA A 84 -5.07 1.12 -10.82
C ALA A 84 -6.06 0.87 -11.94
N LYS A 85 -6.71 1.93 -12.44
CA LYS A 85 -7.65 1.83 -13.56
C LYS A 85 -6.95 1.45 -14.86
N ASP A 86 -5.83 2.10 -15.16
CA ASP A 86 -5.09 1.88 -16.40
C ASP A 86 -4.50 0.45 -16.47
N SER A 87 -4.07 -0.07 -15.32
CA SER A 87 -3.38 -1.37 -15.24
C SER A 87 -4.27 -2.51 -14.74
N ASN A 88 -5.55 -2.26 -14.47
CA ASN A 88 -6.50 -3.23 -13.90
C ASN A 88 -6.02 -3.85 -12.57
N ILE A 89 -5.47 -3.00 -11.68
CA ILE A 89 -5.07 -3.39 -10.32
C ILE A 89 -6.29 -3.33 -9.42
N ASN A 90 -6.60 -4.45 -8.76
CA ASN A 90 -7.74 -4.60 -7.85
C ASN A 90 -7.35 -4.44 -6.38
N VAL A 91 -6.05 -4.43 -6.07
CA VAL A 91 -5.55 -4.18 -4.71
C VAL A 91 -5.89 -2.75 -4.29
N PRO A 92 -6.52 -2.53 -3.11
CA PRO A 92 -6.68 -1.21 -2.52
C PRO A 92 -5.35 -0.47 -2.40
N LEU A 93 -5.28 0.74 -2.97
CA LEU A 93 -4.12 1.62 -2.93
C LEU A 93 -4.37 2.81 -2.00
N VAL A 94 -3.48 3.02 -1.02
CA VAL A 94 -3.51 4.16 -0.10
C VAL A 94 -2.25 5.01 -0.27
N SER A 95 -2.42 6.33 -0.16
CA SER A 95 -1.36 7.31 -0.37
C SER A 95 -0.72 7.71 0.94
N ASP A 96 0.54 7.36 1.11
CA ASP A 96 1.45 7.89 2.12
C ASP A 96 2.22 9.09 1.56
N PHE A 97 1.50 10.07 0.99
CA PHE A 97 2.10 11.23 0.33
C PHE A 97 3.09 11.99 1.22
N ASN A 98 2.87 11.93 2.54
CA ASN A 98 3.71 12.57 3.56
C ASN A 98 4.87 11.70 4.04
N LYS A 99 4.97 10.44 3.59
CA LYS A 99 6.09 9.51 3.83
C LYS A 99 6.25 9.07 5.29
N GLU A 100 5.22 9.29 6.11
CA GLU A 100 5.27 9.01 7.54
C GLU A 100 5.13 7.52 7.80
N VAL A 101 4.30 6.83 7.03
CA VAL A 101 4.05 5.38 7.19
C VAL A 101 5.22 4.58 6.66
N CYS A 102 5.71 4.86 5.45
CA CYS A 102 6.90 4.21 4.91
C CYS A 102 8.10 4.38 5.85
N GLN A 103 8.28 5.56 6.44
CA GLN A 103 9.34 5.79 7.43
C GLN A 103 9.12 5.03 8.74
N ALA A 104 7.89 4.99 9.26
CA ALA A 104 7.54 4.26 10.49
C ALA A 104 7.74 2.74 10.35
N TYR A 105 7.49 2.19 9.16
CA TYR A 105 7.70 0.78 8.85
C TYR A 105 9.14 0.45 8.42
N GLY A 106 9.97 1.45 8.14
CA GLY A 106 11.33 1.27 7.61
C GLY A 106 11.36 0.81 6.16
N CYS A 107 10.31 1.12 5.39
CA CYS A 107 10.15 0.79 3.97
C CYS A 107 10.47 1.99 3.06
N MET A 108 11.20 2.97 3.57
CA MET A 108 11.58 4.17 2.86
C MET A 108 12.98 4.02 2.27
N HIS A 109 13.15 4.36 0.99
CA HIS A 109 14.45 4.47 0.34
C HIS A 109 14.97 5.91 0.44
N ASP A 110 16.19 6.06 0.96
CA ASP A 110 16.89 7.36 0.98
C ASP A 110 17.11 7.89 -0.45
N GLU A 111 17.49 6.99 -1.35
CA GLU A 111 17.62 7.25 -2.79
C GLU A 111 17.29 6.01 -3.61
N LEU A 112 16.50 6.18 -4.66
CA LEU A 112 16.19 5.14 -5.65
C LEU A 112 16.06 5.80 -7.03
N LEU A 113 16.79 5.31 -8.02
CA LEU A 113 16.83 5.86 -9.38
C LEU A 113 17.19 7.38 -9.43
N GLY A 114 17.90 7.88 -8.41
CA GLY A 114 18.23 9.31 -8.25
C GLY A 114 17.12 10.16 -7.63
N PHE A 115 15.96 9.58 -7.29
CA PHE A 115 14.92 10.23 -6.50
C PHE A 115 15.18 10.03 -5.02
N LYS A 116 15.00 11.09 -4.23
CA LYS A 116 15.24 11.06 -2.79
C LYS A 116 13.96 10.89 -2.01
N GLY A 117 14.02 10.03 -1.00
CA GLY A 117 12.90 9.75 -0.11
C GLY A 117 11.72 9.21 -0.91
N VAL A 118 11.84 7.99 -1.42
CA VAL A 118 10.76 7.25 -2.09
C VAL A 118 10.45 5.94 -1.39
#